data_AF-A0A649WI18-F1
#
_entry.id   AF-A0A649WI18-F1
#
_cell.length_a   1.000
_cell.length_b   1.000
_cell.length_c   1.000
_cell.angle_alpha   90.00
_cell.angle_beta   90.00
_cell.angle_gamma   90.00
#
_symmetry.space_group_name_H-M   'P 1'
#
loop_
_entity.id
_entity.type
_entity.pdbx_description
1 polymer ?
#
loop_
_entity_poly.entity_id
_entity_poly.type
_entity_poly.pdbx_seq_one_letter_code
_entity_poly.pdbx_strand_id
1 'polypeptide(L)'
;MKINFQFYKKYKLPITINPLEYGKLIFNIDNINIISITPKTIAVITQFNEINEVKFFRNGDFIFSYKDYKLDDNHFTRKIKNKTFTFKNNVLIETTITLES
;
A
#
# COMPACT_ATOMS: atom_id res chain seq x y z
N MET A 1 -8.03 12.91 -10.48
CA MET A 1 -8.39 11.50 -10.22
C MET A 1 -8.84 11.39 -8.77
N LYS A 2 -9.95 10.71 -8.46
CA LYS A 2 -10.42 10.51 -7.08
C LYS A 2 -9.88 9.16 -6.59
N ILE A 3 -8.99 9.18 -5.60
CA ILE A 3 -8.39 7.97 -5.04
C ILE A 3 -9.30 7.40 -3.95
N ASN A 4 -9.54 6.08 -4.00
CA ASN A 4 -10.27 5.37 -2.96
C ASN A 4 -9.32 4.98 -1.82
N PHE A 5 -9.88 4.85 -0.61
CA PHE A 5 -9.10 4.54 0.57
C PHE A 5 -9.66 3.30 1.28
N GLN A 6 -8.74 2.43 1.68
CA GLN A 6 -9.00 1.36 2.63
C GLN A 6 -8.71 1.88 4.04
N PHE A 7 -9.61 1.63 4.98
CA PHE A 7 -9.34 1.84 6.40
C PHE A 7 -8.68 0.61 7.01
N TYR A 8 -7.47 0.78 7.55
CA TYR A 8 -6.79 -0.24 8.34
C TYR A 8 -6.47 0.33 9.73
N LYS A 9 -7.14 -0.18 10.76
CA LYS A 9 -7.19 0.43 12.09
C LYS A 9 -7.66 1.89 11.96
N LYS A 10 -6.84 2.86 12.40
CA LYS A 10 -7.09 4.30 12.29
C LYS A 10 -6.45 4.96 11.06
N TYR A 11 -5.80 4.19 10.18
CA TYR A 11 -5.04 4.70 9.05
C TYR A 11 -5.85 4.57 7.74
N LYS A 12 -5.79 5.60 6.91
CA LYS A 12 -6.33 5.60 5.55
C LYS A 12 -5.21 5.22 4.58
N LEU A 13 -5.38 4.10 3.89
CA LEU A 13 -4.41 3.59 2.92
C LEU A 13 -4.98 3.76 1.51
N PRO A 14 -4.24 4.39 0.58
CA PRO A 14 -4.63 4.43 -0.82
C PRO A 14 -4.91 3.02 -1.37
N ILE A 15 -5.99 2.88 -2.13
CA ILE A 15 -6.26 1.69 -2.93
C ILE A 15 -5.70 1.95 -4.32
N THR A 16 -4.42 1.64 -4.49
CA THR A 16 -3.68 1.74 -5.74
C THR A 16 -2.40 0.93 -5.62
N ILE A 17 -1.93 0.38 -6.74
CA ILE A 17 -0.62 -0.25 -6.85
C ILE A 17 0.45 0.72 -7.36
N ASN A 18 0.06 1.91 -7.84
CA ASN A 18 1.00 2.91 -8.31
C ASN A 18 1.52 3.73 -7.11
N PRO A 19 2.82 3.69 -6.77
CA PRO A 19 3.36 4.44 -5.63
C PRO A 19 3.17 5.95 -5.75
N LEU A 20 3.20 6.48 -6.97
CA LEU A 20 3.07 7.92 -7.21
C LEU A 20 1.67 8.45 -6.92
N GLU A 21 0.68 7.57 -6.81
CA GLU A 21 -0.69 7.92 -6.41
C GLU A 21 -0.86 7.99 -4.88
N TYR A 22 0.14 7.56 -4.09
CA TYR A 22 0.01 7.59 -2.64
C TYR A 22 0.07 9.01 -2.05
N GLY A 23 0.73 9.94 -2.74
CA GLY A 23 0.99 11.29 -2.24
C GLY A 23 2.11 11.98 -2.99
N LYS A 24 2.83 12.88 -2.32
CA LYS A 24 3.93 13.64 -2.92
C LYS A 24 5.24 12.85 -2.85
N LEU A 25 5.88 12.61 -3.99
CA LEU A 25 7.23 12.04 -4.04
C LEU A 25 8.23 12.95 -3.32
N ILE A 26 8.93 12.40 -2.32
CA ILE A 26 10.05 13.07 -1.63
C ILE A 26 11.35 12.73 -2.33
N PHE A 27 11.56 11.44 -2.60
CA PHE A 27 12.81 10.91 -3.13
C PHE A 27 12.56 9.59 -3.85
N ASN A 28 13.32 9.33 -4.92
CA ASN A 28 13.35 8.07 -5.65
C ASN A 28 14.81 7.66 -5.84
N ILE A 29 15.11 6.39 -5.58
CA ILE A 29 16.39 5.77 -5.89
C ILE A 29 16.13 4.34 -6.34
N ASP A 30 16.55 4.02 -7.57
CA ASP A 30 16.29 2.74 -8.23
C ASP A 30 14.79 2.38 -8.16
N ASN A 31 14.47 1.29 -7.46
CA ASN A 31 13.13 0.77 -7.28
C ASN A 31 12.47 1.22 -5.96
N ILE A 32 13.07 2.15 -5.22
CA ILE A 32 12.58 2.63 -3.93
C ILE A 32 12.01 4.04 -4.09
N ASN A 33 10.73 4.19 -3.75
CA ASN A 33 10.03 5.47 -3.68
C ASN A 33 9.77 5.85 -2.23
N ILE A 34 10.12 7.07 -1.84
CA ILE A 34 9.75 7.67 -0.56
C ILE A 34 8.64 8.70 -0.82
N ILE A 35 7.43 8.42 -0.34
CA ILE A 35 6.23 9.21 -0.59
C ILE A 35 5.72 9.85 0.70
N SER A 36 5.56 11.17 0.69
CA SER A 36 4.81 11.90 1.72
C SER A 36 3.31 11.77 1.47
N ILE A 37 2.62 11.00 2.31
CA ILE A 37 1.15 10.89 2.27
C ILE A 37 0.51 12.09 2.98
N THR A 38 1.07 12.47 4.14
CA THR A 38 0.73 13.70 4.88
C THR A 38 2.01 14.27 5.48
N PRO A 39 2.03 15.51 6.00
CA PRO A 39 3.23 16.08 6.63
C PRO A 39 3.84 15.24 7.76
N LYS A 40 3.06 14.32 8.35
CA LYS A 40 3.47 13.44 9.45
C LYS A 40 3.54 11.97 9.04
N THR A 41 3.25 11.63 7.79
CA THR A 41 3.12 10.24 7.33
C THR A 41 3.91 10.01 6.05
N ILE A 42 4.79 9.02 6.08
CA ILE A 42 5.62 8.64 4.94
C ILE A 42 5.37 7.16 4.63
N ALA A 43 5.33 6.83 3.33
CA ALA A 43 5.46 5.46 2.86
C ALA A 43 6.80 5.29 2.14
N VAL A 44 7.52 4.24 2.50
CA VAL A 44 8.68 3.76 1.75
C VAL A 44 8.23 2.54 0.96
N ILE A 45 8.26 2.65 -0.36
CA ILE A 45 7.69 1.67 -1.28
C ILE A 45 8.81 1.12 -2.16
N THR A 46 9.15 -0.15 -1.96
CA THR A 46 10.11 -0.88 -2.80
C THR A 46 9.34 -1.66 -3.84
N GLN A 47 9.61 -1.40 -5.12
CA GLN A 47 8.93 -2.03 -6.25
C GLN A 47 9.76 -3.19 -6.82
N PHE A 48 9.11 -4.30 -7.04
CA PHE A 48 9.60 -5.42 -7.84
C PHE A 48 8.58 -5.63 -8.98
N ASN A 49 8.89 -6.50 -9.95
CA ASN A 49 8.06 -6.67 -11.15
C ASN A 49 6.54 -6.76 -10.86
N GLU A 50 6.15 -7.59 -9.88
CA GLU A 50 4.74 -7.81 -9.53
C GLU A 50 4.44 -7.55 -8.05
N ILE A 51 5.40 -7.02 -7.30
CA ILE A 51 5.27 -6.87 -5.85
C ILE A 51 5.69 -5.48 -5.45
N ASN A 52 4.86 -4.79 -4.67
CA ASN A 52 5.28 -3.61 -3.93
C ASN A 52 5.36 -3.96 -2.45
N GLU A 53 6.52 -3.74 -1.85
CA GLU A 53 6.68 -3.78 -0.40
C GLU A 53 6.55 -2.38 0.17
N VAL A 54 5.54 -2.17 1.02
CA VAL A 54 5.25 -0.87 1.59
C VAL A 54 5.55 -0.88 3.09
N LYS A 55 6.42 0.02 3.53
CA LYS A 55 6.65 0.33 4.95
C LYS A 55 6.02 1.67 5.28
N PHE A 56 5.17 1.70 6.30
CA PHE A 56 4.40 2.87 6.68
C PHE A 56 4.93 3.48 7.98
N PHE A 57 5.26 4.77 7.93
CA PHE A 57 5.82 5.53 9.04
C PHE A 57 4.91 6.70 9.42
N ARG A 58 4.85 7.02 10.71
CA ARG A 58 4.17 8.22 11.21
C ARG A 58 4.97 8.88 12.32
N ASN A 59 5.22 10.17 12.21
CA ASN A 59 6.08 10.94 13.12
C ASN A 59 7.50 10.34 13.27
N GLY A 60 8.02 9.70 12.22
CA GLY A 60 9.32 9.01 12.27
C GLY A 60 9.24 7.55 12.74
N ASP A 61 8.15 7.14 13.39
CA ASP A 61 8.00 5.78 13.90
C ASP A 61 7.48 4.83 12.83
N PHE A 62 8.08 3.63 12.75
CA PHE A 62 7.55 2.52 11.98
C PHE A 62 6.23 2.02 12.61
N ILE A 63 5.16 1.95 11.81
CA ILE A 63 3.84 1.53 12.32
C ILE A 63 3.50 0.10 11.87
N PHE A 64 3.67 -0.19 10.59
CA PHE A 64 3.46 -1.52 10.00
C PHE A 64 4.00 -1.55 8.56
N SER A 65 4.07 -2.75 7.99
CA SER A 65 4.33 -2.99 6.58
C SER A 65 3.26 -3.88 5.96
N TYR A 66 3.18 -3.86 4.64
CA TYR A 66 2.35 -4.75 3.84
C TYR A 66 2.97 -4.97 2.48
N LYS A 67 2.45 -5.97 1.76
CA LYS A 67 2.84 -6.26 0.38
C LYS A 67 1.62 -6.18 -0.52
N ASP A 68 1.74 -5.45 -1.62
CA ASP A 68 0.77 -5.47 -2.71
C ASP A 68 1.30 -6.38 -3.83
N TYR A 69 0.49 -7.31 -4.31
CA TYR A 69 0.81 -8.23 -5.40
C TYR A 69 -0.06 -7.88 -6.60
N LYS A 70 0.57 -7.47 -7.71
CA LYS A 70 -0.11 -7.22 -8.98
C LYS A 70 -0.63 -8.54 -9.54
N LEU A 71 -1.89 -8.56 -9.94
CA LEU A 71 -2.48 -9.69 -10.67
C LEU A 71 -2.68 -9.33 -12.14
N ASP A 72 -3.15 -8.11 -12.40
CA ASP A 72 -3.23 -7.48 -13.72
C ASP A 72 -3.20 -5.94 -13.56
N ASP A 73 -3.45 -5.18 -14.61
CA ASP A 73 -3.37 -3.72 -14.59
C ASP A 73 -4.39 -3.05 -13.66
N ASN A 74 -5.52 -3.69 -13.40
CA ASN A 74 -6.59 -3.15 -12.57
C ASN A 74 -6.90 -4.02 -11.35
N HIS A 75 -6.09 -5.06 -11.09
CA HIS A 75 -6.34 -6.06 -10.07
C HIS A 75 -5.08 -6.32 -9.27
N PHE A 76 -5.20 -6.23 -7.94
CA PHE A 76 -4.10 -6.56 -7.04
C PHE A 76 -4.61 -7.07 -5.70
N THR A 77 -3.73 -7.75 -4.96
CA THR A 77 -4.00 -8.17 -3.57
C THR A 77 -3.05 -7.47 -2.61
N ARG A 78 -3.57 -7.00 -1.48
CA ARG A 78 -2.78 -6.46 -0.38
C ARG A 78 -2.76 -7.44 0.77
N LYS A 79 -1.57 -7.85 1.20
CA LYS A 79 -1.36 -8.67 2.40
C LYS A 79 -0.85 -7.80 3.55
N ILE A 80 -1.67 -7.64 4.59
CA ILE A 80 -1.32 -6.95 5.83
C ILE A 80 -1.52 -7.90 7.00
N LYS A 81 -0.42 -8.33 7.64
CA LYS A 81 -0.44 -9.39 8.66
C LYS A 81 -1.16 -10.64 8.11
N ASN A 82 -2.17 -11.13 8.84
CA ASN A 82 -2.97 -12.30 8.51
C ASN A 82 -4.19 -12.00 7.62
N LYS A 83 -4.29 -10.78 7.05
CA LYS A 83 -5.40 -10.39 6.18
C LYS A 83 -4.91 -10.18 4.75
N THR A 84 -5.65 -10.74 3.80
CA THR A 84 -5.49 -10.47 2.37
C THR A 84 -6.73 -9.72 1.90
N PHE A 85 -6.51 -8.61 1.20
CA PHE A 85 -7.56 -7.78 0.61
C PHE A 85 -7.39 -7.79 -0.90
N THR A 86 -8.43 -8.15 -1.64
CA THR A 86 -8.41 -8.18 -3.10
C THR A 86 -9.11 -6.96 -3.64
N PHE A 87 -8.46 -6.23 -4.55
CA PHE A 87 -8.98 -5.00 -5.14
C PHE A 87 -9.06 -5.11 -6.65
N LYS A 88 -10.21 -4.75 -7.23
CA LYS A 88 -10.38 -4.63 -8.67
C LYS A 88 -10.93 -3.26 -9.02
N ASN A 89 -10.35 -2.60 -10.02
CA ASN A 89 -10.68 -1.23 -10.42
C ASN A 89 -10.65 -0.25 -9.24
N ASN A 90 -9.63 -0.36 -8.37
CA ASN A 90 -9.47 0.44 -7.15
C ASN A 90 -10.63 0.33 -6.15
N VAL A 91 -11.38 -0.78 -6.15
CA VAL A 91 -12.47 -1.09 -5.21
C VAL A 91 -12.19 -2.42 -4.52
N LEU A 92 -12.45 -2.50 -3.22
CA LEU A 92 -12.33 -3.75 -2.45
C LEU A 92 -13.42 -4.72 -2.91
N ILE A 93 -13.03 -5.92 -3.35
CA ILE A 93 -13.96 -6.96 -3.79
C ILE A 93 -13.99 -8.17 -2.85
N GLU A 94 -12.90 -8.44 -2.13
CA GLU A 94 -12.82 -9.61 -1.26
C GLU A 94 -11.86 -9.35 -0.09
N THR A 95 -12.14 -9.98 1.05
CA THR A 95 -11.24 -10.02 2.21
C THR A 95 -11.16 -11.43 2.76
N THR A 96 -9.95 -11.95 2.85
CA THR A 96 -9.66 -13.28 3.43
C THR A 96 -8.78 -13.12 4.67
N ILE A 97 -9.06 -13.92 5.70
CA ILE A 97 -8.23 -14.03 6.90
C ILE A 97 -7.51 -15.37 6.84
N THR A 98 -6.19 -15.34 6.80
CA THR A 98 -5.37 -16.54 6.97
C THR A 98 -5.27 -16.82 8.46
N LEU A 99 -5.77 -17.97 8.92
CA LEU A 99 -5.51 -18.44 10.27
C LEU A 99 -4.10 -19.03 10.27
N GLU A 100 -3.18 -18.40 11.00
CA GLU A 100 -1.88 -19.03 11.30
C GLU A 100 -2.18 -20.26 12.16
N SER A 101 -1.71 -21.42 11.70
CA SER A 101 -1.87 -22.72 12.37
C SER A 101 -0.94 -22.84 13.57
#